data_AF-A0AAW8LGN9-F1
#
_entry.id   AF-A0AAW8LGN9-F1
#
_cell.length_a   1.000
_cell.length_b   1.000
_cell.length_c   1.000
_cell.angle_alpha   90.00
_cell.angle_beta   90.00
_cell.angle_gamma   90.00
#
_symmetry.space_group_name_H-M   'P 1'
#
loop_
_entity.id
_entity.type
_entity.pdbx_description
1 polymer ?
#
loop_
_entity_poly.entity_id
_entity_poly.type
_entity_poly.pdbx_seq_one_letter_code
_entity_poly.pdbx_strand_id
1 'polypeptide(L)'
;MTTQTKTNARDEHPAVLEAVPATALDGQAGTGPIAIFYGAARYPFELTRQRELVEDYAGAMGLNLVTEFHDRQTRQYGLGMLLDACQRGGVEYVVTAGWPTPNLITTEADAVIEQLAASGTHLVCLNTWHPGDGTPPAWWNDEEGAWMRQLDALREEERRQHEQSSEPIETSKEVHHA
;
A
#
# COMPACT_ATOMS: atom_id res chain seq x y z
N MET A 1 -37.30 17.06 -60.71
CA MET A 1 -38.03 15.87 -60.24
C MET A 1 -37.27 15.26 -59.08
N THR A 2 -38.03 14.93 -58.03
CA THR A 2 -37.71 14.08 -56.85
C THR A 2 -36.58 14.50 -55.90
N THR A 3 -37.03 15.21 -54.87
CA THR A 3 -36.65 15.18 -53.46
C THR A 3 -36.23 13.81 -52.92
N GLN A 4 -35.22 13.79 -52.04
CA GLN A 4 -35.27 12.97 -50.82
C GLN A 4 -34.37 13.56 -49.72
N THR A 5 -35.02 14.07 -48.68
CA THR A 5 -34.48 14.40 -47.37
C THR A 5 -34.34 13.12 -46.57
N LYS A 6 -33.20 12.87 -45.91
CA LYS A 6 -33.13 11.87 -44.84
C LYS A 6 -32.23 12.32 -43.70
N THR A 7 -32.94 12.78 -42.67
CA THR A 7 -32.65 12.78 -41.23
C THR A 7 -31.82 11.59 -40.76
N ASN A 8 -30.86 11.85 -39.86
CA ASN A 8 -30.69 11.17 -38.56
C ASN A 8 -29.59 11.93 -37.80
N ALA A 9 -29.98 12.81 -36.88
CA ALA A 9 -30.21 12.49 -35.48
C ALA A 9 -28.86 12.27 -34.77
N ARG A 10 -28.51 13.32 -34.01
CA ARG A 10 -27.42 13.38 -33.05
C ARG A 10 -27.62 12.20 -32.09
N ASP A 11 -26.74 11.21 -32.15
CA ASP A 11 -26.67 10.13 -31.16
C ASP A 11 -26.10 10.76 -29.88
N GLU A 12 -26.98 11.45 -29.16
CA GLU A 12 -26.81 11.68 -27.73
C GLU A 12 -26.94 10.30 -27.10
N HIS A 13 -25.83 9.63 -26.86
CA HIS A 13 -25.84 8.45 -26.02
C HIS A 13 -26.13 8.93 -24.59
N PRO A 14 -27.32 8.69 -24.00
CA PRO A 14 -27.43 8.75 -22.57
C PRO A 14 -26.50 7.67 -22.04
N ALA A 15 -25.45 8.08 -21.34
CA ALA A 15 -24.66 7.16 -20.54
C ALA A 15 -25.54 6.67 -19.37
N VAL A 16 -26.48 5.78 -19.68
CA VAL A 16 -27.01 4.82 -18.73
C VAL A 16 -25.93 3.75 -18.60
N LEU A 17 -24.94 4.08 -17.80
CA LEU A 17 -24.23 3.09 -17.01
C LEU A 17 -24.80 3.30 -15.61
N GLU A 18 -25.91 2.61 -15.32
CA GLU A 18 -25.85 1.47 -14.42
C GLU A 18 -25.00 1.87 -13.22
N ALA A 19 -25.68 2.39 -12.19
CA ALA A 19 -25.10 2.47 -10.86
C ALA A 19 -24.63 1.05 -10.54
N VAL A 20 -23.33 0.81 -10.77
CA VAL A 20 -22.62 -0.31 -10.17
C VAL A 20 -23.11 -0.29 -8.73
N PRO A 21 -23.80 -1.34 -8.25
CA PRO A 21 -24.03 -1.41 -6.84
C PRO A 21 -22.63 -1.35 -6.27
N ALA A 22 -22.33 -0.29 -5.51
CA ALA A 22 -21.29 -0.37 -4.51
C ALA A 22 -21.63 -1.67 -3.81
N THR A 23 -20.86 -2.72 -4.07
CA THR A 23 -20.91 -3.94 -3.29
C THR A 23 -20.69 -3.43 -1.90
N ALA A 24 -21.81 -3.26 -1.19
CA ALA A 24 -21.82 -3.02 0.22
C ALA A 24 -20.93 -4.13 0.74
N LEU A 25 -19.78 -3.74 1.28
CA LEU A 25 -19.13 -4.51 2.31
C LEU A 25 -20.23 -4.72 3.36
N ASP A 26 -20.98 -5.80 3.20
CA ASP A 26 -21.94 -6.29 4.16
C ASP A 26 -21.13 -7.00 5.27
N GLY A 27 -20.11 -6.30 5.77
CA GLY A 27 -19.54 -6.52 7.08
C GLY A 27 -20.33 -5.60 7.98
N GLN A 28 -21.49 -6.09 8.42
CA GLN A 28 -22.22 -5.67 9.62
C GLN A 28 -21.84 -4.27 10.12
N ALA A 29 -22.73 -3.28 9.98
CA ALA A 29 -22.61 -1.99 10.66
C ALA A 29 -22.43 -2.25 12.17
N GLY A 30 -21.18 -2.46 12.56
CA GLY A 30 -20.80 -2.95 13.86
C GLY A 30 -20.96 -1.78 14.79
N THR A 31 -21.81 -1.95 15.81
CA THR A 31 -21.80 -1.09 16.99
C THR A 31 -20.51 -1.25 17.82
N GLY A 32 -19.54 -2.03 17.32
CA GLY A 32 -18.22 -2.19 17.91
C GLY A 32 -17.29 -1.00 17.64
N PRO A 33 -16.14 -0.96 18.32
CA PRO A 33 -15.15 0.11 18.18
C PRO A 33 -14.75 0.35 16.73
N ILE A 34 -14.65 1.62 16.36
CA ILE A 34 -14.23 2.01 15.01
C ILE A 34 -12.73 1.76 14.86
N ALA A 35 -12.39 0.94 13.87
CA ALA A 35 -11.02 0.59 13.55
C ALA A 35 -10.66 1.02 12.12
N ILE A 36 -9.41 1.42 11.93
CA ILE A 36 -8.82 1.71 10.63
C ILE A 36 -7.67 0.74 10.38
N PHE A 37 -7.64 0.14 9.20
CA PHE A 37 -6.49 -0.63 8.75
C PHE A 37 -5.43 0.31 8.17
N TYR A 38 -4.19 0.18 8.64
CA TYR A 38 -3.05 0.81 8.00
C TYR A 38 -2.03 -0.24 7.55
N GLY A 39 -1.82 -0.29 6.23
CA GLY A 39 -0.90 -1.22 5.59
C GLY A 39 0.21 -0.48 4.84
N ALA A 40 1.43 -1.01 4.90
CA ALA A 40 2.48 -0.61 3.97
C ALA A 40 3.26 -1.84 3.55
N ALA A 41 3.54 -1.90 2.25
CA ALA A 41 4.16 -3.05 1.62
C ALA A 41 5.01 -2.60 0.43
N ARG A 42 6.04 -3.40 0.13
CA ARG A 42 6.85 -3.19 -1.07
C ARG A 42 6.17 -3.76 -2.30
N TYR A 43 5.40 -4.83 -2.13
CA TYR A 43 4.71 -5.51 -3.21
C TYR A 43 3.18 -5.49 -3.04
N PRO A 44 2.40 -5.47 -4.14
CA PRO A 44 0.94 -5.49 -4.06
C PRO A 44 0.35 -6.72 -3.35
N PHE A 45 0.94 -7.91 -3.55
CA PHE A 45 0.45 -9.16 -2.94
C PHE A 45 0.56 -9.15 -1.41
N GLU A 46 1.61 -8.49 -0.88
CA GLU A 46 1.80 -8.33 0.56
C GLU A 46 0.64 -7.54 1.17
N LEU A 47 0.20 -6.47 0.49
CA LEU A 47 -0.91 -5.64 0.98
C LEU A 47 -2.22 -6.42 1.04
N THR A 48 -2.51 -7.25 0.04
CA THR A 48 -3.69 -8.12 0.05
C THR A 48 -3.69 -9.06 1.25
N ARG A 49 -2.54 -9.64 1.60
CA ARG A 49 -2.41 -10.52 2.77
C ARG A 49 -2.49 -9.76 4.10
N GLN A 50 -1.91 -8.56 4.19
CA GLN A 50 -2.09 -7.71 5.37
C GLN A 50 -3.56 -7.43 5.63
N ARG A 51 -4.31 -7.13 4.56
CA ARG A 51 -5.75 -6.88 4.62
C ARG A 51 -6.51 -8.10 5.11
N GLU A 52 -6.29 -9.28 4.53
CA GLU A 52 -6.94 -10.54 4.96
C GLU A 52 -6.71 -10.82 6.45
N LEU A 53 -5.46 -10.67 6.93
CA LEU A 53 -5.12 -10.91 8.33
C LEU A 53 -5.79 -9.90 9.27
N VAL A 54 -5.89 -8.64 8.85
CA VAL A 54 -6.56 -7.58 9.62
C VAL A 54 -8.08 -7.76 9.60
N GLU A 55 -8.67 -8.18 8.48
CA GLU A 55 -10.09 -8.52 8.35
C GLU A 55 -10.46 -9.67 9.29
N ASP A 56 -9.67 -10.75 9.31
CA ASP A 56 -9.88 -11.89 10.22
C ASP A 56 -9.79 -11.47 11.69
N TYR A 57 -8.80 -10.65 12.04
CA TYR A 57 -8.65 -10.13 13.40
C TYR A 57 -9.80 -9.20 13.80
N ALA A 58 -10.19 -8.27 12.92
CA ALA A 58 -11.30 -7.37 13.16
C ALA A 58 -12.61 -8.13 13.36
N GLY A 59 -12.85 -9.15 12.52
CA GLY A 59 -14.00 -10.04 12.66
C GLY A 59 -14.00 -10.81 13.98
N ALA A 60 -12.86 -11.36 14.40
CA ALA A 60 -12.72 -12.07 15.67
C ALA A 60 -12.88 -11.17 16.90
N MET A 61 -12.42 -9.93 16.82
CA MET A 61 -12.47 -8.95 17.92
C MET A 61 -13.75 -8.10 17.92
N GLY A 62 -14.62 -8.23 16.90
CA GLY A 62 -15.82 -7.42 16.76
C GLY A 62 -15.54 -5.94 16.47
N LEU A 63 -14.39 -5.64 15.84
CA LEU A 63 -14.03 -4.29 15.42
C LEU A 63 -14.78 -3.91 14.14
N ASN A 64 -15.18 -2.66 14.04
CA ASN A 64 -15.79 -2.12 12.83
C ASN A 64 -14.70 -1.48 11.96
N LEU A 65 -14.23 -2.23 10.95
CA LEU A 65 -13.24 -1.74 10.01
C LEU A 65 -13.90 -0.78 9.01
N VAL A 66 -13.77 0.53 9.24
CA VAL A 66 -14.49 1.55 8.45
C VAL A 66 -13.70 2.07 7.26
N THR A 67 -12.37 2.03 7.34
CA THR A 67 -11.47 2.63 6.36
C THR A 67 -10.17 1.85 6.32
N GLU A 68 -9.56 1.83 5.14
CA GLU A 68 -8.25 1.23 4.87
C GLU A 68 -7.33 2.30 4.26
N PHE A 69 -6.17 2.54 4.89
CA PHE A 69 -5.14 3.41 4.36
C PHE A 69 -3.88 2.62 4.04
N HIS A 70 -3.27 2.93 2.90
CA HIS A 70 -2.10 2.21 2.43
C HIS A 70 -1.04 3.15 1.90
N ASP A 71 0.21 2.88 2.25
CA ASP A 71 1.36 3.50 1.60
C ASP A 71 1.80 2.66 0.41
N ARG A 72 1.79 3.27 -0.78
CA ARG A 72 2.38 2.69 -1.99
C ARG A 72 3.79 3.26 -2.16
N GLN A 73 4.81 2.39 -2.19
CA GLN A 73 6.22 2.76 -2.41
C GLN A 73 6.75 3.75 -1.35
N THR A 74 7.66 4.67 -1.72
CA THR A 74 8.33 5.63 -0.82
C THR A 74 7.47 6.82 -0.38
N ARG A 75 6.17 6.84 -0.67
CA ARG A 75 5.31 7.99 -0.32
C ARG A 75 4.35 7.65 0.83
N GLN A 76 4.50 8.38 1.92
CA GLN A 76 3.73 8.24 3.17
C GLN A 76 2.36 8.95 3.15
N TYR A 77 1.66 8.93 2.01
CA TYR A 77 0.36 9.63 1.90
C TYR A 77 -0.75 8.95 2.71
N GLY A 78 -0.72 7.62 2.82
CA GLY A 78 -1.68 6.85 3.60
C GLY A 78 -1.54 7.15 5.09
N LEU A 79 -0.31 7.25 5.58
CA LEU A 79 -0.02 7.62 6.97
C LEU A 79 -0.55 9.02 7.31
N GLY A 80 -0.36 10.00 6.42
CA GLY A 80 -0.89 11.35 6.63
C GLY A 80 -2.42 11.38 6.74
N MET A 81 -3.12 10.64 5.87
CA MET A 81 -4.58 10.52 5.93
C MET A 81 -5.06 9.79 7.19
N LEU A 82 -4.33 8.75 7.62
CA LEU A 82 -4.61 8.05 8.88
C LEU A 82 -4.54 9.01 10.07
N LEU A 83 -3.48 9.80 10.17
CA LEU A 83 -3.29 10.74 11.28
C LEU A 83 -4.36 11.85 11.26
N ASP A 84 -4.72 12.38 10.09
CA ASP A 84 -5.81 13.35 9.95
C ASP A 84 -7.16 12.74 10.39
N ALA A 85 -7.42 11.49 10.03
CA ALA A 85 -8.62 10.77 10.47
C ALA A 85 -8.65 10.57 11.99
N CYS A 86 -7.52 10.19 12.59
CA CYS A 86 -7.41 10.03 14.05
C CYS A 86 -7.60 11.38 14.78
N GLN A 87 -7.06 12.47 14.24
CA GLN A 87 -7.21 13.82 14.81
C GLN A 87 -8.65 14.34 14.75
N ARG A 88 -9.42 13.98 13.71
CA ARG A 88 -10.86 14.31 13.63
C ARG A 88 -11.70 13.56 14.66
N GLY A 89 -11.13 12.53 15.28
CA GLY A 89 -11.76 11.73 16.32
C GLY A 89 -12.72 10.68 15.76
N GLY A 90 -13.15 9.76 16.64
CA GLY A 90 -14.03 8.66 16.27
C GLY A 90 -13.31 7.40 15.77
N VAL A 91 -11.98 7.36 15.85
CA VAL A 91 -11.19 6.15 15.61
C VAL A 91 -10.67 5.66 16.96
N GLU A 92 -11.00 4.45 17.35
CA GLU A 92 -10.53 3.86 18.61
C GLU A 92 -9.27 3.01 18.39
N TYR A 93 -9.18 2.37 17.22
CA TYR A 93 -8.10 1.45 16.90
C TYR A 93 -7.50 1.72 15.51
N VAL A 94 -6.17 1.71 15.44
CA VAL A 94 -5.45 1.54 14.18
C VAL A 94 -4.88 0.13 14.19
N VAL A 95 -5.24 -0.69 13.22
CA VAL A 95 -4.75 -2.07 13.11
C VAL A 95 -3.72 -2.14 11.98
N THR A 96 -2.56 -2.70 12.27
CA THR A 96 -1.49 -2.94 11.30
C THR A 96 -1.03 -4.38 11.35
N ALA A 97 -0.61 -4.91 10.21
CA ALA A 97 -0.02 -6.24 10.17
C ALA A 97 1.39 -6.29 10.79
N GLY A 98 2.09 -5.15 10.90
CA GLY A 98 3.42 -5.03 11.46
C GLY A 98 3.76 -3.56 11.75
N TRP A 99 4.54 -3.30 12.79
CA TRP A 99 4.95 -1.96 13.22
C TRP A 99 6.38 -1.95 13.79
N PRO A 100 7.26 -1.01 13.41
CA PRO A 100 7.06 0.07 12.43
C PRO A 100 6.82 -0.46 11.01
N THR A 101 6.10 0.27 10.17
CA THR A 101 5.95 -0.17 8.78
C THR A 101 7.26 -0.01 7.99
N PRO A 102 7.47 -0.74 6.88
CA PRO A 102 8.77 -0.79 6.17
C PRO A 102 9.24 0.56 5.59
N ASN A 103 8.33 1.54 5.53
CA ASN A 103 8.57 2.87 5.01
C ASN A 103 8.84 3.91 6.12
N LEU A 104 8.80 3.50 7.39
CA LEU A 104 9.03 4.36 8.54
C LEU A 104 10.38 4.04 9.17
N ILE A 105 11.15 5.08 9.48
CA ILE A 105 12.28 4.94 10.40
C ILE A 105 11.77 4.89 11.85
N THR A 106 12.56 4.31 12.76
CA THR A 106 12.17 4.14 14.17
C THR A 106 11.69 5.45 14.82
N THR A 107 12.40 6.56 14.58
CA THR A 107 12.03 7.87 15.14
C THR A 107 10.70 8.40 14.62
N GLU A 108 10.38 8.17 13.34
CA GLU A 108 9.08 8.55 12.78
C GLU A 108 7.97 7.67 13.36
N ALA A 109 8.24 6.38 13.53
CA ALA A 109 7.29 5.46 14.14
C ALA A 109 6.99 5.82 15.60
N ASP A 110 8.00 6.21 16.38
CA ASP A 110 7.81 6.69 17.76
C ASP A 110 6.92 7.94 17.78
N ALA A 111 7.17 8.89 16.86
CA ALA A 111 6.35 10.10 16.74
C ALA A 111 4.89 9.80 16.33
N VAL A 112 4.65 8.76 15.53
CA VAL A 112 3.28 8.32 15.20
C VAL A 112 2.60 7.70 16.42
N ILE A 113 3.30 6.88 17.21
CA ILE A 113 2.74 6.31 18.45
C ILE A 113 2.31 7.43 19.41
N GLU A 114 3.15 8.45 19.58
CA GLU A 114 2.82 9.61 20.43
C GLU A 114 1.58 10.36 19.92
N GLN A 115 1.46 10.56 18.60
CA GLN A 115 0.30 11.21 18.00
C GLN A 115 -0.98 10.39 18.15
N LEU A 116 -0.90 9.08 17.97
CA LEU A 116 -2.05 8.18 18.19
C LEU A 116 -2.48 8.24 19.66
N ALA A 117 -1.54 8.17 20.61
CA ALA A 117 -1.82 8.33 22.02
C ALA A 117 -2.47 9.69 22.35
N ALA A 118 -2.00 10.77 21.73
CA ALA A 118 -2.57 12.11 21.89
C ALA A 118 -4.01 12.23 21.37
N SER A 119 -4.36 11.46 20.34
CA SER A 119 -5.73 11.36 19.81
C SER A 119 -6.63 10.36 20.56
N GLY A 120 -6.08 9.60 21.52
CA GLY A 120 -6.79 8.53 22.23
C GLY A 120 -6.98 7.26 21.38
N THR A 121 -6.22 7.12 20.30
CA THR A 121 -6.31 5.98 19.38
C THR A 121 -5.27 4.91 19.76
N HIS A 122 -5.68 3.64 19.79
CA HIS A 122 -4.81 2.52 20.12
C HIS A 122 -4.22 1.89 18.87
N LEU A 123 -2.89 1.81 18.81
CA LEU A 123 -2.20 1.06 17.76
C LEU A 123 -2.17 -0.43 18.11
N VAL A 124 -2.74 -1.25 17.25
CA VAL A 124 -2.72 -2.72 17.33
C VAL A 124 -1.82 -3.25 16.24
N CYS A 125 -0.74 -3.89 16.64
CA CYS A 125 0.20 -4.54 15.74
C CYS A 125 0.03 -6.06 15.82
N LEU A 126 -0.37 -6.68 14.72
CA LEU A 126 -0.71 -8.10 14.72
C LEU A 126 0.51 -9.03 14.62
N ASN A 127 1.68 -8.52 14.24
CA ASN A 127 2.93 -9.28 14.24
C ASN A 127 4.10 -8.53 14.87
N THR A 128 5.10 -9.29 15.30
CA THR A 128 6.44 -8.78 15.65
C THR A 128 7.43 -8.80 14.48
N TRP A 129 7.03 -9.32 13.32
CA TRP A 129 7.86 -9.42 12.10
C TRP A 129 7.40 -8.42 11.02
N HIS A 130 8.35 -7.81 10.31
CA HIS A 130 8.08 -6.75 9.34
C HIS A 130 8.14 -7.22 7.88
N PRO A 131 7.23 -6.78 7.00
CA PRO A 131 7.34 -7.02 5.56
C PRO A 131 8.63 -6.41 4.99
N GLY A 132 9.59 -7.25 4.59
CA GLY A 132 10.92 -6.81 4.15
C GLY A 132 12.05 -7.19 5.11
N ASP A 133 11.73 -7.66 6.32
CA ASP A 133 12.68 -8.34 7.20
C ASP A 133 12.95 -9.75 6.68
N GLY A 134 13.87 -9.86 5.71
CA GLY A 134 14.45 -11.12 5.28
C GLY A 134 13.47 -12.30 5.15
N THR A 135 13.62 -13.30 6.03
CA THR A 135 12.84 -14.55 5.99
C THR A 135 11.45 -14.35 6.61
N PRO A 136 10.36 -14.53 5.85
CA PRO A 136 9.02 -14.42 6.39
C PRO A 136 8.63 -15.58 7.31
N PRO A 137 7.67 -15.34 8.23
CA PRO A 137 6.99 -16.40 8.97
C PRO A 137 6.40 -17.46 8.04
N ALA A 138 6.30 -18.70 8.51
CA ALA A 138 5.82 -19.83 7.70
C ALA A 138 4.41 -19.63 7.12
N TRP A 139 3.56 -18.83 7.76
CA TRP A 139 2.23 -18.46 7.29
C TRP A 139 2.24 -17.27 6.29
N TRP A 140 3.37 -16.57 6.16
CA TRP A 140 3.63 -15.48 5.18
C TRP A 140 4.49 -15.94 4.00
N ASN A 141 5.14 -17.10 4.06
CA ASN A 141 5.99 -17.59 2.99
C ASN A 141 5.15 -18.21 1.86
N ASP A 142 4.93 -17.45 0.78
CA ASP A 142 4.39 -17.98 -0.48
C ASP A 142 5.46 -18.03 -1.59
N GLU A 143 5.25 -18.96 -2.51
CA GLU A 143 6.11 -19.13 -3.69
C GLU A 143 6.13 -17.86 -4.55
N GLU A 144 5.02 -17.12 -4.63
CA GLU A 144 4.91 -15.88 -5.41
C GLU A 144 5.78 -14.75 -4.84
N GLY A 145 5.80 -14.56 -3.52
CA GLY A 145 6.62 -13.55 -2.87
C GLY A 145 8.10 -13.92 -2.82
N ALA A 146 8.41 -15.21 -2.72
CA ALA A 146 9.78 -15.69 -2.92
C ALA A 146 10.26 -15.41 -4.35
N TRP A 147 9.44 -15.70 -5.36
CA TRP A 147 9.73 -15.45 -6.77
C TRP A 147 9.90 -13.96 -7.09
N MET A 148 9.02 -13.10 -6.58
CA MET A 148 9.09 -11.65 -6.81
C MET A 148 10.34 -11.02 -6.19
N ARG A 149 10.73 -11.42 -4.97
CA ARG A 149 11.98 -10.96 -4.34
C ARG A 149 13.22 -11.47 -5.06
N GLN A 150 13.20 -12.71 -5.54
CA GLN A 150 14.28 -13.26 -6.36
C GLN A 150 14.42 -12.50 -7.68
N LEU A 151 13.31 -12.13 -8.32
CA LEU A 151 13.32 -11.33 -9.54
C LEU A 151 13.93 -9.95 -9.32
N ASP A 152 13.59 -9.27 -8.23
CA ASP A 152 14.17 -7.97 -7.91
C ASP A 152 15.66 -8.07 -7.53
N ALA A 153 16.08 -9.14 -6.83
CA ALA A 153 17.49 -9.39 -6.56
C ALA A 153 18.29 -9.57 -7.86
N LEU A 154 17.74 -10.26 -8.86
CA LEU A 154 18.37 -10.42 -10.17
C LEU A 154 18.44 -9.09 -10.94
N ARG A 155 17.39 -8.25 -10.87
CA ARG A 155 17.39 -6.91 -11.49
C ARG A 155 18.40 -5.97 -10.83
N GLU A 156 18.53 -6.04 -9.51
CA GLU A 156 19.52 -5.25 -8.78
C GLU A 156 20.96 -5.66 -9.17
N GLU A 157 21.21 -6.96 -9.27
CA GLU A 157 22.50 -7.49 -9.69
C GLU A 157 22.84 -7.07 -11.13
N GLU A 158 21.88 -7.11 -12.05
CA GLU A 158 22.05 -6.64 -13.44
C GLU A 158 22.33 -5.14 -13.49
N ARG A 159 21.57 -4.34 -12.73
CA ARG A 159 21.81 -2.90 -12.62
C ARG A 159 23.22 -2.59 -12.08
N ARG A 160 23.67 -3.29 -11.04
CA ARG A 160 25.03 -3.12 -10.51
C ARG A 160 26.11 -3.52 -11.51
N GLN A 161 25.91 -4.61 -12.26
CA GLN A 161 26.84 -5.00 -13.32
C GLN A 161 26.90 -3.96 -14.42
N HIS A 162 25.76 -3.37 -14.80
CA HIS A 162 25.72 -2.31 -15.79
C HIS A 162 26.39 -1.02 -15.29
N GLU A 163 26.19 -0.65 -14.01
CA GLU A 163 26.87 0.48 -13.38
C GLU A 163 28.40 0.27 -13.29
N GLN A 164 28.86 -0.91 -12.88
CA GLN A 164 30.30 -1.25 -12.84
C GLN A 164 30.93 -1.30 -14.24
N SER A 165 30.20 -1.81 -15.23
CA SER A 165 30.69 -1.81 -16.62
C SER A 165 30.65 -0.43 -17.27
N SER A 166 29.91 0.53 -16.69
CA SER A 166 29.77 1.91 -17.20
C SER A 166 30.73 2.91 -16.52
N GLU A 167 31.59 2.47 -15.59
CA GLU A 167 32.72 3.30 -15.15
C GLU A 167 33.65 3.56 -16.34
N PRO A 168 33.85 4.84 -16.77
CA PRO A 168 34.70 5.12 -17.89
C PRO A 168 36.15 4.88 -17.48
N ILE A 169 36.83 3.98 -18.19
CA ILE A 169 38.29 3.90 -18.23
C ILE A 169 38.79 5.30 -18.61
N GLU A 170 39.34 6.04 -17.65
CA GLU A 170 40.19 7.20 -17.92
C GLU A 170 41.36 6.72 -18.78
N THR A 171 41.18 6.76 -20.09
CA THR A 171 42.25 6.47 -21.03
C THR A 171 43.24 7.61 -20.95
N SER A 172 44.28 7.39 -20.15
CA SER A 172 45.55 8.08 -20.18
C SER A 172 45.95 8.36 -21.64
N LYS A 173 45.83 9.63 -22.05
CA LYS A 173 46.39 10.12 -23.31
C LYS A 173 47.49 11.10 -22.99
N GLU A 174 48.57 10.54 -22.44
CA GLU A 174 49.91 11.05 -22.59
C GLU A 174 50.24 10.99 -24.09
N VAL A 175 50.10 12.12 -24.78
CA VAL A 175 50.62 12.27 -26.15
C VAL A 175 51.74 13.28 -26.09
N HIS A 176 52.93 12.77 -25.78
CA HIS A 176 54.19 13.36 -26.20
C HIS A 176 54.13 13.66 -27.70
N HIS A 177 54.37 14.91 -28.11
CA HIS A 177 55.11 15.18 -29.34
C HIS A 177 55.90 16.49 -29.20
N ALA A 178 57.20 16.33 -29.48
CA ALA A 178 58.24 17.34 -29.54
C ALA A 178 58.12 18.23 -30.79
#